data_AF-A0A926BX40-F1
#
_entry.id   AF-A0A926BX40-F1
#
_cell.length_a   1.000
_cell.length_b   1.000
_cell.length_c   1.000
_cell.angle_alpha   90.00
_cell.angle_beta   90.00
_cell.angle_gamma   90.00
#
_symmetry.space_group_name_H-M   'P 1'
#
loop_
_entity.id
_entity.type
_entity.pdbx_description
1 polymer ?
#
loop_
_entity_poly.entity_id
_entity_poly.type
_entity_poly.pdbx_seq_one_letter_code
_entity_poly.pdbx_strand_id
1 'polypeptide(L)'
;NNRAAANRARVEYQNALHLFPPTGTGWFPPVVTCSALTAPNEPRSVASVWQLVDQHRQLMTQNGHRTLRRQAQQLDWFRSYLRQRLDEQFFGQPTLRERLLSVEDRVRSGELLPVQAVETLLATPAPDRPDTD
;
A
#
# COMPACT_ATOMS: atom_id res chain seq x y z
N ASN A 1 16.66 28.96 17.57
CA ASN A 1 16.76 27.81 18.51
C ASN A 1 15.34 27.32 18.82
N ASN A 2 14.95 26.14 18.35
CA ASN A 2 13.58 25.60 18.41
C ASN A 2 13.39 24.48 19.45
N ARG A 3 14.38 24.21 20.30
CA ARG A 3 14.40 23.05 21.21
C ARG A 3 13.16 22.98 22.13
N ALA A 4 12.70 24.11 22.65
CA ALA A 4 11.52 24.16 23.51
C ALA A 4 10.24 23.76 22.75
N ALA A 5 10.07 24.24 21.52
CA ALA A 5 8.93 23.87 20.66
C ALA A 5 8.98 22.38 20.29
N ALA A 6 10.17 21.85 19.95
CA ALA A 6 10.36 20.44 19.64
C ALA A 6 10.02 19.53 20.84
N ASN A 7 10.40 19.94 22.06
CA ASN A 7 10.07 19.20 23.28
C ASN A 7 8.57 19.21 23.58
N ARG A 8 7.86 20.31 23.33
CA ARG A 8 6.39 20.36 23.46
C ARG A 8 5.72 19.39 22.49
N ALA A 9 6.08 19.47 21.21
CA ALA A 9 5.58 18.54 20.20
C ALA A 9 5.86 17.08 20.57
N ARG A 10 7.07 16.76 21.05
CA ARG A 10 7.43 15.40 21.52
C ARG A 10 6.43 14.87 22.56
N VAL A 11 6.05 15.70 23.54
CA VAL A 11 5.08 15.34 24.59
C VAL A 11 3.68 15.17 24.01
N GLU A 12 3.24 16.08 23.14
CA GLU A 12 1.94 16.01 22.47
C GLU A 12 1.80 14.70 21.67
N TYR A 13 2.80 14.36 20.84
CA TYR A 13 2.81 13.11 20.09
C TYR A 13 2.88 11.88 21.00
N GLN A 14 3.67 11.92 22.07
CA GLN A 14 3.75 10.82 23.03
C GLN A 14 2.37 10.55 23.66
N ASN A 15 1.68 11.61 24.09
CA ASN A 15 0.34 11.50 24.65
C ASN A 15 -0.66 10.95 23.63
N ALA A 16 -0.62 11.44 22.38
CA ALA A 16 -1.50 10.96 21.32
C ALA A 16 -1.28 9.48 20.99
N LEU A 17 -0.03 9.00 20.98
CA LEU A 17 0.27 7.60 20.69
C LEU A 17 -0.29 6.64 21.76
N HIS A 18 -0.41 7.10 23.01
CA HIS A 18 -1.06 6.32 24.08
C HIS A 18 -2.57 6.15 23.90
N LEU A 19 -3.20 6.91 23.00
CA LEU A 19 -4.63 6.78 22.69
C LEU A 19 -4.92 5.65 21.69
N PHE A 20 -3.92 5.19 20.95
CA PHE A 20 -4.10 4.09 20.00
C PHE A 20 -4.08 2.72 20.70
N PRO A 21 -4.85 1.75 20.20
CA PRO A 21 -4.82 0.40 20.75
C PRO A 21 -3.42 -0.21 20.61
N PRO A 22 -3.00 -1.08 21.55
CA PRO A 22 -1.74 -1.81 21.43
C PRO A 22 -1.68 -2.61 20.13
N THR A 23 -0.56 -2.54 19.43
CA THR A 23 -0.38 -3.22 18.13
C THR A 23 -0.24 -4.75 18.24
N GLY A 24 -0.25 -5.31 19.46
CA GLY A 24 -0.01 -6.73 19.73
C GLY A 24 1.43 -7.20 19.51
N THR A 25 2.32 -6.35 18.98
CA THR A 25 3.72 -6.68 18.66
C THR A 25 4.68 -6.60 19.85
N GLY A 26 4.20 -6.10 21.00
CA GLY A 26 5.04 -5.74 22.15
C GLY A 26 5.89 -4.47 21.96
N TRP A 27 5.84 -3.81 20.79
CA TRP A 27 6.52 -2.54 20.56
C TRP A 27 5.60 -1.35 20.84
N PHE A 28 6.05 -0.47 21.74
CA PHE A 28 5.46 0.83 22.00
C PHE A 28 6.33 1.91 21.36
N PRO A 29 5.85 2.59 20.30
CA PRO A 29 6.69 3.54 19.57
C PRO A 29 7.19 4.68 20.47
N PRO A 30 8.52 4.83 20.67
CA PRO A 30 9.06 5.93 21.44
C PRO A 30 9.00 7.24 20.64
N VAL A 31 8.72 8.36 21.32
CA VAL A 31 8.77 9.69 20.72
C VAL A 31 9.99 10.45 21.21
N VAL A 32 10.91 10.73 20.30
CA VAL A 32 12.19 11.40 20.58
C VAL A 32 12.38 12.62 19.69
N THR A 33 13.17 13.57 20.17
CA THR A 33 13.69 14.67 19.34
C THR A 33 15.08 14.33 18.85
N CYS A 34 15.42 14.69 17.61
CA CYS A 34 16.79 14.65 17.13
C CYS A 34 17.14 15.92 16.34
N SER A 35 18.44 16.15 16.12
CA SER A 35 18.95 17.18 15.22
C SER A 35 20.05 16.60 14.34
N ALA A 36 19.97 16.88 13.04
CA ALA A 36 21.03 16.50 12.09
C ALA A 36 22.35 17.24 12.34
N LEU A 37 22.32 18.36 13.06
CA LEU A 37 23.50 19.13 13.44
C LEU A 37 24.19 18.59 14.69
N THR A 38 23.56 17.67 15.42
CA THR A 38 24.12 17.07 16.64
C THR A 38 25.08 15.95 16.26
N ALA A 39 26.28 15.97 16.85
CA ALA A 39 27.33 14.99 16.57
C ALA A 39 26.85 13.55 16.86
N PRO A 40 27.33 12.53 16.13
CA PRO A 40 26.78 11.16 16.24
C PRO A 40 26.85 10.55 17.64
N ASN A 41 27.90 10.87 18.40
CA ASN A 41 28.15 10.40 19.76
C ASN A 41 27.40 11.21 20.85
N GLU A 42 26.65 12.23 20.46
CA GLU A 42 25.86 13.03 21.38
C GLU A 42 24.40 12.54 21.47
N PRO A 43 23.72 12.75 22.62
CA PRO A 43 22.31 12.44 22.76
C PRO A 43 21.48 13.33 21.81
N ARG A 44 20.39 12.77 21.26
CA ARG A 44 19.52 13.42 20.25
C ARG A 44 20.20 13.61 18.87
N SER A 45 21.24 12.84 18.59
CA SER A 45 21.78 12.71 17.23
C SER A 45 20.88 11.82 16.36
N VAL A 46 21.06 11.88 15.04
CA VAL A 46 20.40 10.94 14.11
C VAL A 46 20.82 9.50 14.39
N ALA A 47 22.06 9.27 14.86
CA ALA A 47 22.54 7.94 15.24
C ALA A 47 21.73 7.34 16.41
N SER A 48 21.28 8.15 17.37
CA SER A 48 20.40 7.68 18.45
C SER A 48 19.04 7.21 17.94
N VAL A 49 18.50 7.83 16.88
CA VAL A 49 17.26 7.37 16.23
C VAL A 49 17.49 6.04 15.50
N TRP A 50 18.65 5.89 14.84
CA TRP A 50 19.00 4.65 14.15
C TRP A 50 19.09 3.46 15.13
N GLN A 51 19.61 3.67 16.33
CA GLN A 51 19.60 2.64 17.39
C GLN A 51 18.19 2.19 17.75
N LEU A 52 17.21 3.10 17.83
CA LEU A 52 15.81 2.75 18.07
C LEU A 52 15.22 1.93 16.91
N VAL A 53 15.57 2.27 15.67
CA VAL A 53 15.16 1.49 14.48
C VAL A 53 15.71 0.07 14.55
N ASP A 54 16.98 -0.10 14.96
CA ASP A 54 17.57 -1.43 15.10
C ASP A 54 16.94 -2.23 16.25
N GLN A 55 16.67 -1.61 17.39
CA GLN A 55 15.93 -2.24 18.50
C GLN A 55 14.56 -2.75 18.05
N HIS A 56 13.79 -1.92 17.35
CA HIS A 56 12.51 -2.33 16.76
C HIS A 56 12.70 -3.50 15.78
N ARG A 57 13.71 -3.43 14.90
CA ARG A 57 14.00 -4.50 13.94
C ARG A 57 14.34 -5.81 14.65
N GLN A 58 15.15 -5.77 15.70
CA GLN A 58 15.51 -6.93 16.51
C GLN A 58 14.28 -7.55 17.17
N LEU A 59 13.48 -6.75 17.88
CA LEU A 59 12.25 -7.22 18.53
C LEU A 59 11.30 -7.87 17.51
N MET A 60 11.02 -7.19 16.40
CA MET A 60 10.11 -7.69 15.35
C MET A 60 10.62 -8.95 14.66
N THR A 61 11.93 -9.15 14.65
CA THR A 61 12.53 -10.37 14.09
C THR A 61 12.43 -11.51 15.09
N GLN A 62 12.76 -11.26 16.36
CA GLN A 62 12.71 -12.25 17.44
C GLN A 62 11.30 -12.76 17.69
N ASN A 63 10.30 -11.90 17.62
CA ASN A 63 8.89 -12.27 17.82
C ASN A 63 8.18 -12.73 16.52
N GLY A 64 8.89 -12.85 15.40
CA GLY A 64 8.36 -13.33 14.11
C GLY A 64 7.44 -12.36 13.35
N HIS A 65 7.01 -11.24 13.94
CA HIS A 65 6.10 -10.29 13.30
C HIS A 65 6.67 -9.69 12.01
N ARG A 66 7.99 -9.54 11.90
CA ARG A 66 8.65 -9.06 10.68
C ARG A 66 8.41 -10.00 9.50
N THR A 67 8.51 -11.31 9.72
CA THR A 67 8.31 -12.31 8.67
C THR A 67 6.85 -12.35 8.24
N LEU A 68 5.92 -12.40 9.20
CA LEU A 68 4.48 -12.38 8.93
C LEU A 68 4.06 -11.13 8.15
N ARG A 69 4.52 -9.95 8.57
CA ARG A 69 4.23 -8.68 7.87
C ARG A 69 4.75 -8.69 6.43
N ARG A 70 5.95 -9.24 6.20
CA ARG A 70 6.53 -9.32 4.85
C ARG A 70 5.77 -10.29 3.93
N GLN A 71 5.34 -11.43 4.46
CA GLN A 71 4.53 -12.38 3.69
C GLN A 71 3.18 -11.76 3.29
N ALA A 72 2.52 -11.06 4.22
CA ALA A 72 1.29 -10.32 3.92
C ALA A 72 1.53 -9.24 2.84
N GLN A 73 2.58 -8.43 3.00
CA GLN A 73 2.95 -7.42 2.00
C GLN A 73 3.23 -8.01 0.62
N GLN A 74 3.91 -9.17 0.54
CA GLN A 74 4.16 -9.87 -0.72
C GLN A 74 2.86 -10.32 -1.39
N LEU A 75 1.91 -10.86 -0.62
CA LEU A 75 0.60 -11.24 -1.15
C LEU A 75 -0.20 -10.03 -1.63
N ASP A 76 -0.16 -8.91 -0.89
CA ASP A 76 -0.84 -7.68 -1.30
C ASP A 76 -0.22 -7.11 -2.58
N TRP A 77 1.12 -7.11 -2.68
CA TRP A 77 1.84 -6.75 -3.90
C TRP A 77 1.46 -7.63 -5.08
N PHE A 78 1.47 -8.96 -4.88
CA PHE A 78 1.07 -9.93 -5.89
C PHE A 78 -0.35 -9.67 -6.40
N ARG A 79 -1.31 -9.48 -5.49
CA ARG A 79 -2.72 -9.21 -5.84
C ARG A 79 -2.87 -7.89 -6.59
N SER A 80 -2.17 -6.86 -6.16
CA SER A 80 -2.19 -5.53 -6.78
C SER A 80 -1.63 -5.59 -8.20
N TYR A 81 -0.48 -6.26 -8.35
CA TYR A 81 0.16 -6.47 -9.64
C TYR A 81 -0.71 -7.32 -10.56
N LEU A 82 -1.31 -8.41 -10.08
CA LEU A 82 -2.22 -9.23 -10.87
C LEU A 82 -3.39 -8.40 -11.41
N ARG A 83 -4.04 -7.59 -10.58
CA ARG A 83 -5.14 -6.71 -11.01
C ARG A 83 -4.67 -5.70 -12.07
N GLN A 84 -3.54 -5.04 -11.83
CA GLN A 84 -2.96 -4.11 -12.80
C GLN A 84 -2.69 -4.80 -14.14
N ARG A 85 -2.13 -6.02 -14.13
CA ARG A 85 -1.87 -6.78 -15.36
C ARG A 85 -3.14 -7.20 -16.07
N LEU A 86 -4.20 -7.56 -15.33
CA LEU A 86 -5.51 -7.85 -15.91
C LEU A 86 -6.13 -6.61 -16.53
N ASP A 87 -6.05 -5.45 -15.87
CA ASP A 87 -6.55 -4.17 -16.39
C ASP A 87 -5.79 -3.76 -17.66
N GLU A 88 -4.46 -3.80 -17.64
CA GLU A 88 -3.60 -3.51 -18.80
C GLU A 88 -3.91 -4.46 -19.96
N GLN A 89 -4.07 -5.75 -19.69
CA GLN A 89 -4.40 -6.73 -20.72
C GLN A 89 -5.79 -6.53 -21.29
N PHE A 90 -6.76 -6.17 -20.44
CA PHE A 90 -8.14 -5.92 -20.86
C PHE A 90 -8.21 -4.67 -21.72
N PHE A 91 -7.81 -3.51 -21.18
CA PHE A 91 -7.86 -2.22 -21.87
C PHE A 91 -6.87 -2.08 -23.03
N GLY A 92 -5.84 -2.93 -23.10
CA GLY A 92 -4.88 -2.99 -24.20
C GLY A 92 -5.39 -3.71 -25.46
N GLN A 93 -6.57 -4.36 -25.42
CA GLN A 93 -7.12 -5.07 -26.57
C GLN A 93 -7.52 -4.08 -27.69
N PRO A 94 -7.03 -4.25 -28.93
CA PRO A 94 -7.34 -3.32 -30.04
C PRO A 94 -8.85 -3.17 -30.29
N THR A 95 -9.59 -4.27 -30.19
CA THR A 95 -11.04 -4.33 -30.45
C THR A 95 -11.90 -3.87 -29.27
N LEU A 96 -11.33 -3.76 -28.06
CA LEU A 96 -12.11 -3.37 -26.88
C LEU A 96 -12.46 -1.88 -26.93
N ARG A 97 -11.60 -1.01 -27.50
CA ARG A 97 -11.86 0.43 -27.55
C ARG A 97 -13.17 0.78 -28.25
N GLU A 98 -13.43 0.15 -29.40
CA GLU A 98 -14.65 0.39 -30.18
C GLU A 98 -15.88 -0.21 -29.48
N ARG A 99 -15.76 -1.42 -28.92
CA ARG A 99 -16.82 -2.05 -28.12
C ARG A 99 -17.18 -1.21 -26.88
N LEU A 100 -16.17 -0.67 -26.20
CA LEU A 100 -16.34 0.16 -25.01
C LEU A 100 -17.16 1.41 -25.34
N LEU A 101 -16.79 2.14 -26.41
CA LEU A 101 -17.53 3.33 -26.85
C LEU A 101 -19.00 3.03 -27.18
N SER A 102 -19.27 1.93 -27.89
CA SER A 102 -20.63 1.51 -28.23
C SER A 102 -21.45 1.12 -26.99
N VAL A 103 -20.84 0.40 -26.05
CA VAL A 103 -21.49 -0.02 -24.81
C VAL A 103 -21.76 1.18 -23.89
N GLU A 104 -20.83 2.12 -23.78
CA GLU A 104 -21.00 3.35 -22.99
C GLU A 104 -22.18 4.19 -23.48
N ASP A 105 -22.38 4.30 -24.81
CA ASP A 105 -23.50 5.05 -25.39
C ASP A 105 -24.84 4.41 -25.06
N ARG A 106 -24.93 3.07 -25.19
CA ARG A 106 -26.14 2.30 -24.85
C ARG A 106 -26.48 2.34 -23.35
N VAL A 107 -25.47 2.39 -22.48
CA VAL A 107 -25.69 2.59 -21.04
C VAL A 107 -26.18 4.01 -20.77
N ARG A 108 -25.58 5.01 -21.44
CA ARG A 108 -25.98 6.42 -21.29
C ARG A 108 -27.40 6.68 -21.77
N SER A 109 -27.84 6.04 -22.85
CA SER A 109 -29.20 6.15 -23.36
C SER A 109 -30.23 5.35 -22.54
N GLY A 110 -29.78 4.48 -21.63
CA GLY A 110 -30.65 3.62 -20.82
C GLY A 110 -31.09 2.34 -21.53
N GLU A 111 -30.58 2.06 -22.74
CA GLU A 111 -30.88 0.85 -23.51
C GLU A 111 -30.21 -0.41 -22.95
N LEU A 112 -29.12 -0.25 -22.19
CA LEU A 112 -28.38 -1.35 -21.59
C LEU A 112 -28.10 -1.08 -20.11
N LEU A 113 -28.42 -2.04 -19.24
CA LEU A 113 -28.12 -1.91 -17.81
C LEU A 113 -26.61 -2.00 -17.57
N PRO A 114 -26.03 -1.23 -16.62
CA PRO A 114 -24.59 -1.26 -16.34
C PRO A 114 -24.02 -2.67 -16.06
N VAL A 115 -24.76 -3.51 -15.35
CA VAL A 115 -24.33 -4.89 -15.06
C VAL A 115 -24.24 -5.72 -16.35
N GLN A 116 -25.24 -5.59 -17.24
CA GLN A 116 -25.25 -6.29 -18.53
C GLN A 116 -24.14 -5.77 -19.47
N ALA A 117 -23.85 -4.47 -19.41
CA ALA A 117 -22.74 -3.86 -20.14
C ALA A 117 -21.38 -4.44 -19.72
N VAL A 118 -21.14 -4.59 -18.41
CA VAL A 118 -19.91 -5.22 -17.90
C VAL A 118 -19.79 -6.67 -18.36
N GLU A 119 -20.84 -7.49 -18.21
CA GLU A 119 -20.84 -8.88 -18.70
C GLU A 119 -20.58 -8.97 -20.21
N THR A 120 -21.17 -8.06 -20.99
CA THR A 120 -20.95 -8.00 -22.45
C THR A 120 -19.51 -7.65 -22.81
N LEU A 121 -18.84 -6.80 -22.03
CA LEU A 121 -17.44 -6.44 -22.26
C LEU A 121 -16.48 -7.56 -21.80
N LEU A 122 -16.81 -8.27 -20.72
CA LEU A 122 -16.01 -9.37 -20.16
C LEU A 122 -16.15 -10.69 -20.92
N ALA A 123 -17.24 -10.89 -21.67
CA ALA A 123 -17.38 -12.05 -22.54
C ALA A 123 -16.28 -12.06 -23.62
N THR A 124 -15.30 -12.97 -23.44
CA THR A 124 -14.18 -13.19 -24.37
C THR A 124 -14.71 -13.63 -25.73
N PRO A 125 -14.35 -12.98 -26.87
CA PRO A 125 -14.47 -13.66 -28.15
C PRO A 125 -13.51 -14.85 -28.11
N ALA A 126 -14.03 -16.07 -28.30
CA ALA A 126 -13.23 -17.29 -28.27
C ALA A 126 -11.98 -17.13 -29.14
N PRO A 127 -10.81 -17.67 -28.73
CA PRO A 127 -9.66 -17.71 -29.64
C PRO A 127 -10.10 -18.47 -30.89
N ASP A 128 -9.92 -17.85 -32.04
CA ASP A 128 -10.11 -18.46 -33.35
C ASP A 128 -9.31 -19.77 -33.33
N ARG A 129 -10.00 -20.91 -33.32
CA ARG A 129 -9.32 -22.22 -33.40
C ARG A 129 -8.64 -22.21 -34.77
N PRO A 130 -7.31 -22.39 -34.86
CA PRO A 130 -6.73 -22.65 -36.16
C PRO A 130 -7.35 -23.94 -36.68
N ASP A 131 -8.04 -23.85 -37.82
CA ASP A 131 -8.46 -25.00 -38.61
C ASP A 131 -7.21 -25.82 -38.90
N THR A 132 -7.06 -26.94 -38.18
CA THR A 132 -6.13 -27.99 -38.58
C THR A 132 -6.84 -28.83 -39.63
N ASP A 133 -6.49 -28.58 -40.88
CA ASP A 133 -6.61 -29.53 -42.00
C ASP A 133 -5.86 -30.84 -41.70
#